data_AF-A0A843FVY9-F1
#
_entry.id   AF-A0A843FVY9-F1
#
_cell.length_a   1.000
_cell.length_b   1.000
_cell.length_c   1.000
_cell.angle_alpha   90.00
_cell.angle_beta   90.00
_cell.angle_gamma   90.00
#
_symmetry.space_group_name_H-M   'P 1'
#
loop_
_entity.id
_entity.type
_entity.pdbx_description
1 polymer ?
#
loop_
_entity_poly.entity_id
_entity_poly.type
_entity_poly.pdbx_seq_one_letter_code
_entity_poly.pdbx_strand_id
1 'polypeptide(L)' 'NKCVKPINRAIHALIEALVNYSRINIVDEDTQKYFLERFLESERVIKRVGNEKEKESIQILKEDLINQGFEI' A
#
# COMPACT_ATOMS: atom_id res chain seq x y z
N ASN A 1 -20.02 -25.58 -5.38
CA ASN A 1 -19.58 -24.76 -4.23
C ASN A 1 -18.81 -23.55 -4.72
N LYS A 2 -19.29 -22.33 -4.47
CA LYS A 2 -18.48 -21.11 -4.70
C LYS A 2 -17.30 -21.14 -3.73
N CYS A 3 -16.09 -21.15 -4.26
CA CYS A 3 -14.87 -21.07 -3.44
C CYS A 3 -14.83 -19.68 -2.78
N VAL A 4 -15.01 -19.63 -1.46
CA VAL A 4 -14.87 -18.40 -0.68
C VAL A 4 -13.40 -18.26 -0.32
N LYS A 5 -12.79 -17.13 -0.69
CA LYS A 5 -11.41 -16.85 -0.28
C LYS A 5 -11.38 -16.53 1.22
N PRO A 6 -10.46 -17.12 1.99
CA PRO A 6 -10.28 -16.77 3.40
C PRO A 6 -9.83 -15.31 3.51
N ILE A 7 -10.16 -14.67 4.63
CA ILE A 7 -9.72 -13.30 4.93
C ILE A 7 -8.20 -13.24 4.91
N ASN A 8 -7.64 -12.31 4.14
CA ASN A 8 -6.21 -12.02 4.10
C ASN A 8 -5.97 -10.55 4.48
N ARG A 9 -5.10 -10.27 5.45
CA ARG A 9 -4.78 -8.89 5.83
C ARG A 9 -4.03 -8.13 4.74
N ALA A 10 -3.39 -8.81 3.80
CA ALA A 10 -2.69 -8.17 2.69
C ALA A 10 -3.64 -7.39 1.78
N ILE A 11 -4.83 -7.93 1.45
CA ILE A 11 -5.77 -7.19 0.60
C ILE A 11 -6.31 -5.94 1.32
N HIS A 12 -6.55 -6.02 2.63
CA HIS A 12 -6.92 -4.85 3.43
C HIS A 12 -5.80 -3.81 3.46
N ALA A 13 -4.56 -4.22 3.74
CA ALA A 13 -3.40 -3.34 3.74
C ALA A 13 -3.16 -2.67 2.38
N LEU A 14 -3.39 -3.39 1.27
CA LEU A 14 -3.25 -2.86 -0.08
C LEU A 14 -4.33 -1.79 -0.38
N ILE A 15 -5.57 -2.01 0.04
CA ILE A 15 -6.65 -1.03 -0.11
C ILE A 15 -6.36 0.23 0.70
N GLU A 16 -5.91 0.09 1.95
CA GLU A 16 -5.50 1.24 2.78
C GLU A 16 -4.35 2.02 2.15
N ALA A 17 -3.35 1.32 1.58
CA ALA A 17 -2.25 1.96 0.86
C ALA A 17 -2.76 2.77 -0.36
N LEU A 18 -3.69 2.21 -1.15
CA LEU A 18 -4.29 2.88 -2.31
C LEU A 18 -5.09 4.14 -1.91
N VAL A 19 -5.83 4.07 -0.80
CA VAL A 19 -6.60 5.21 -0.28
C VAL A 19 -5.66 6.37 0.07
N ASN A 20 -4.58 6.10 0.81
CA ASN A 20 -3.59 7.13 1.16
C ASN A 20 -2.85 7.64 -0.08
N TYR A 21 -2.41 6.72 -0.94
CA TYR A 21 -1.74 7.03 -2.21
C TYR A 21 -2.56 8.01 -3.06
N SER A 22 -3.88 7.78 -3.20
CA SER A 22 -4.75 8.66 -4.00
C SER A 22 -4.88 10.11 -3.49
N ARG A 23 -4.47 10.36 -2.24
CA ARG A 23 -4.59 11.66 -1.55
C ARG A 23 -3.25 12.32 -1.31
N ILE A 24 -2.13 11.63 -1.56
CA ILE A 24 -0.81 12.05 -1.12
C ILE A 24 -0.35 13.41 -1.69
N ASN A 25 -0.88 13.79 -2.86
CA ASN A 25 -0.56 15.03 -3.55
C ASN A 25 -1.52 16.20 -3.26
N ILE A 26 -2.55 15.99 -2.43
CA ILE A 26 -3.58 17.00 -2.13
C ILE A 26 -3.71 17.30 -0.63
N VAL A 27 -2.78 16.80 0.18
CA VAL A 27 -2.70 17.00 1.63
C VAL A 27 -1.46 17.82 2.00
N ASP A 28 -1.41 18.32 3.23
CA ASP A 28 -0.22 18.97 3.78
C ASP A 28 0.95 17.99 3.99
N GLU A 29 2.15 18.54 4.21
CA GLU A 29 3.40 17.77 4.36
C GLU A 29 3.38 16.80 5.55
N ASP A 30 2.76 17.19 6.68
CA ASP A 30 2.66 16.33 7.87
C ASP A 30 1.79 15.10 7.58
N THR A 31 0.65 15.33 6.92
CA THR A 31 -0.27 14.27 6.50
C THR A 31 0.36 13.39 5.42
N GLN A 32 1.13 13.98 4.51
CA GLN A 32 1.88 13.25 3.49
C GLN A 32 2.90 12.30 4.13
N LYS A 33 3.69 12.79 5.10
CA LYS A 33 4.63 11.95 5.87
C LYS A 33 3.92 10.80 6.58
N TYR A 34 2.80 11.09 7.24
CA TYR A 34 1.97 10.04 7.85
C TYR A 34 1.53 8.99 6.82
N PHE A 35 1.10 9.40 5.61
CA PHE A 35 0.73 8.45 4.56
C PHE A 35 1.90 7.58 4.08
N LEU A 36 3.11 8.12 3.97
CA LEU A 36 4.31 7.36 3.61
C LEU A 36 4.69 6.34 4.72
N GLU A 37 4.61 6.72 5.99
CA GLU A 37 4.84 5.80 7.10
C GLU A 37 3.80 4.67 7.12
N ARG A 38 2.53 4.99 6.85
CA ARG A 38 1.45 4.00 6.71
C ARG A 38 1.67 3.08 5.51
N PHE A 39 2.21 3.60 4.41
CA PHE A 39 2.56 2.81 3.24
C PHE A 39 3.62 1.74 3.57
N LEU A 40 4.69 2.11 4.28
CA LEU A 40 5.74 1.18 4.70
C LEU A 40 5.20 0.06 5.60
N GLU A 41 4.29 0.38 6.51
CA GLU A 41 3.64 -0.63 7.35
C GLU A 41 2.74 -1.57 6.53
N SER A 42 1.96 -1.02 5.59
CA SER A 42 1.19 -1.84 4.65
C SER A 42 2.08 -2.75 3.81
N GLU A 43 3.20 -2.24 3.30
CA GLU A 43 4.18 -3.03 2.55
C GLU A 43 4.72 -4.20 3.39
N ARG A 44 5.09 -3.94 4.66
CA ARG A 44 5.56 -4.97 5.58
C ARG A 44 4.52 -6.07 5.81
N VAL A 45 3.25 -5.70 5.98
CA VAL A 45 2.15 -6.65 6.14
C VAL A 45 1.96 -7.48 4.87
N ILE A 46 1.90 -6.83 3.70
CA ILE A 46 1.69 -7.49 2.41
C ILE A 46 2.85 -8.44 2.09
N LYS A 47 4.10 -8.04 2.31
CA LYS A 47 5.28 -8.91 2.14
C LYS A 47 5.20 -10.17 3.01
N ARG A 48 4.63 -10.07 4.22
CA ARG A 48 4.52 -11.18 5.17
C ARG A 48 3.38 -12.15 4.88
N VAL A 49 2.19 -11.66 4.51
CA VAL A 49 0.98 -12.51 4.41
C VAL A 49 0.29 -12.48 3.05
N GLY A 50 0.78 -11.67 2.11
CA GLY A 50 0.20 -11.51 0.79
C GLY A 50 0.58 -12.63 -0.17
N ASN A 51 -0.27 -12.83 -1.17
CA ASN A 51 0.06 -13.62 -2.36
C ASN A 51 0.93 -12.81 -3.33
N GLU A 52 1.43 -13.46 -4.38
CA GLU A 52 2.34 -12.83 -5.35
C GLU A 52 1.74 -11.60 -6.03
N LYS A 53 0.44 -11.59 -6.34
CA LYS A 53 -0.21 -10.42 -6.95
C LYS A 53 -0.27 -9.22 -6.01
N GLU A 54 -0.52 -9.47 -4.73
CA GLU A 54 -0.56 -8.40 -3.71
C GLU A 54 0.84 -7.82 -3.50
N LYS A 55 1.88 -8.67 -3.47
CA LYS A 55 3.27 -8.24 -3.38
C LYS A 55 3.71 -7.43 -4.60
N GLU A 56 3.37 -7.88 -5.81
CA GLU A 56 3.64 -7.15 -7.04
C GLU A 56 2.93 -5.79 -7.05
N SER A 57 1.66 -5.77 -6.65
CA SER A 57 0.86 -4.54 -6.59
C SER A 57 1.48 -3.48 -5.67
N ILE A 58 1.94 -3.87 -4.48
CA ILE A 58 2.56 -2.89 -3.57
C ILE A 58 3.93 -2.41 -4.07
N GLN A 59 4.67 -3.21 -4.85
CA GLN A 59 5.91 -2.75 -5.49
C GLN A 59 5.63 -1.72 -6.59
N ILE A 60 4.61 -1.93 -7.42
CA ILE A 60 4.19 -0.95 -8.44
C ILE A 60 3.87 0.40 -7.78
N LEU A 61 3.11 0.40 -6.68
CA LEU A 61 2.82 1.63 -5.95
C LEU A 61 4.09 2.28 -5.40
N LYS A 62 5.03 1.47 -4.87
CA LYS A 62 6.29 1.98 -4.32
C LYS A 62 7.14 2.66 -5.41
N GLU A 63 7.27 2.02 -6.56
CA GLU A 63 7.99 2.57 -7.71
C GLU A 63 7.37 3.88 -8.19
N ASP A 64 6.04 3.95 -8.24
CA ASP A 64 5.36 5.19 -8.63
C ASP A 64 5.57 6.33 -7.62
N LEU A 65 5.48 6.03 -6.32
CA LEU A 65 5.80 7.02 -5.26
C LEU A 65 7.24 7.54 -5.37
N ILE A 66 8.20 6.67 -5.66
CA ILE A 66 9.60 7.09 -5.90
C ILE A 66 9.69 7.98 -7.15
N ASN A 67 8.99 7.63 -8.23
CA ASN A 67 8.95 8.44 -9.46
C ASN A 67 8.30 9.81 -9.25
N GLN A 68 7.37 9.92 -8.29
CA GLN A 68 6.79 11.20 -7.87
C GLN A 68 7.74 12.06 -7.00
N GLY A 69 8.85 11.49 -6.53
CA GLY A 69 9.87 12.17 -5.73
C GLY A 69 9.81 11.91 -4.23
N PHE A 70 9.05 10.90 -3.77
CA PHE A 70 9.00 10.52 -2.36
C PHE A 70 10.15 9.59 -1.97
N GLU A 71 10.69 9.76 -0.75
CA GLU A 71 11.72 8.90 -0.19
C GLU A 71 11.10 7.80 0.71
N ILE A 72 11.09 6.53 0.24
CA ILE A 72 10.52 5.35 0.95
C ILE A 72 11.22 4.02 0.64
#